data_AF-A0A1B6IIQ1-F1
#
_entry.id   AF-A0A1B6IIQ1-F1
#
_cell.length_a   1.000
_cell.length_b   1.000
_cell.length_c   1.000
_cell.angle_alpha   90.00
_cell.angle_beta   90.00
_cell.angle_gamma   90.00
#
_symmetry.space_group_name_H-M   'P 1'
#
loop_
_entity.id
_entity.type
_entity.pdbx_description
1 polymer ?
#
loop_
_entity_poly.entity_id
_entity_poly.type
_entity_poly.pdbx_seq_one_letter_code
_entity_poly.pdbx_strand_id
1 'polypeptide(L)'
;LDWLARAEDLIESDDIPTLMNEETATIISRKLEEHKAFFSELPNIEALFEKGVASGVQSQIPPQQLDNMARRLQNVGPQAARRRVRLKFLEHKCCLIAFLHLTESKLRG
;
A
#
# COMPACT_ATOMS: atom_id res chain seq x y z
N LEU A 1 4.03 -0.32 18.46
CA LEU A 1 4.25 -1.01 17.16
C LEU A 1 3.99 0.00 16.06
N ASP A 2 4.94 0.90 15.87
CA ASP A 2 4.73 2.08 15.03
C ASP A 2 4.76 1.73 13.55
N TRP A 3 5.31 0.56 13.20
CA TRP A 3 5.29 0.06 11.83
C TRP A 3 3.88 -0.38 11.38
N LEU A 4 3.17 -1.16 12.21
CA LEU A 4 1.83 -1.66 11.87
C LEU A 4 0.81 -0.51 11.71
N ALA A 5 0.85 0.48 12.61
CA ALA A 5 0.01 1.68 12.49
C ALA A 5 0.30 2.44 11.19
N ARG A 6 1.59 2.69 10.87
CA ARG A 6 1.98 3.32 9.61
C ARG A 6 1.58 2.51 8.37
N ALA A 7 1.63 1.18 8.46
CA ALA A 7 1.20 0.31 7.36
C ALA A 7 -0.29 0.46 7.09
N GLU A 8 -1.11 0.48 8.14
CA GLU A 8 -2.56 0.67 8.05
C GLU A 8 -2.91 2.07 7.54
N ASP A 9 -2.29 3.13 8.07
CA ASP A 9 -2.46 4.50 7.57
C ASP A 9 -2.08 4.62 6.09
N LEU A 10 -0.96 3.99 5.68
CA LEU A 10 -0.52 3.96 4.29
C LEU A 10 -1.52 3.21 3.42
N ILE A 11 -2.15 2.15 3.93
CA ILE A 11 -3.18 1.39 3.22
C ILE A 11 -4.46 2.21 3.04
N GLU A 12 -4.84 2.98 4.07
CA GLU A 12 -6.09 3.74 4.11
C GLU A 12 -5.99 5.10 3.40
N SER A 13 -4.78 5.69 3.28
CA SER A 13 -4.57 6.99 2.61
C SER A 13 -5.06 6.99 1.16
N ASP A 14 -6.24 7.54 0.88
CA ASP A 14 -6.80 7.62 -0.47
C ASP A 14 -6.59 9.01 -1.12
N ASP A 15 -5.45 9.63 -0.85
CA ASP A 15 -5.08 10.98 -1.34
C ASP A 15 -4.74 10.99 -2.84
N ILE A 16 -5.66 10.53 -3.67
CA ILE A 16 -5.55 10.56 -5.13
C ILE A 16 -6.53 11.59 -5.68
N PRO A 17 -6.05 12.57 -6.45
CA PRO A 17 -6.92 13.51 -7.13
C PRO A 17 -8.01 12.81 -7.94
N THR A 18 -9.21 13.39 -7.95
CA THR A 18 -10.31 12.91 -8.80
C THR A 18 -10.09 13.19 -10.28
N LEU A 19 -9.26 14.21 -10.58
CA LEU A 19 -8.82 14.52 -11.94
C LEU A 19 -7.93 13.38 -12.46
N MET A 20 -8.13 12.94 -13.69
CA MET A 20 -7.39 11.82 -14.27
C MET A 20 -6.51 12.33 -15.42
N ASN A 21 -5.42 13.01 -15.05
CA ASN A 21 -4.44 13.62 -15.96
C ASN A 21 -3.04 13.04 -15.74
N GLU A 22 -2.06 13.51 -16.52
CA GLU A 22 -0.65 13.06 -16.43
C GLU A 22 -0.02 13.36 -15.06
N GLU A 23 -0.36 14.49 -14.45
CA GLU A 23 0.07 14.83 -13.08
C GLU A 23 -0.44 13.79 -12.07
N THR A 24 -1.70 13.38 -12.19
CA THR A 24 -2.29 12.35 -11.33
C THR A 24 -1.65 10.99 -11.56
N ALA A 25 -1.30 10.64 -12.81
CA ALA A 25 -0.52 9.44 -13.10
C ALA A 25 0.82 9.45 -12.35
N THR A 26 1.53 10.58 -12.38
CA THR A 26 2.82 10.75 -11.68
C THR A 26 2.68 10.60 -10.15
N ILE A 27 1.63 11.17 -9.56
CA ILE A 27 1.33 11.03 -8.13
C ILE A 27 1.07 9.55 -7.79
N ILE A 28 0.29 8.84 -8.62
CA ILE A 28 -0.02 7.43 -8.42
C ILE A 28 1.24 6.57 -8.51
N SER A 29 2.10 6.81 -9.51
CA SER A 29 3.36 6.08 -9.68
C SER A 29 4.28 6.27 -8.46
N ARG A 30 4.41 7.50 -7.96
CA ARG A 30 5.17 7.78 -6.73
C ARG A 30 4.61 7.04 -5.52
N LYS A 31 3.28 7.07 -5.33
CA LYS A 31 2.62 6.31 -4.25
C LYS A 31 2.85 4.80 -4.38
N LEU A 32 2.87 4.26 -5.60
CA LEU A 32 3.19 2.85 -5.85
C LEU A 32 4.62 2.49 -5.45
N GLU A 33 5.58 3.37 -5.74
CA GLU A 33 6.98 3.18 -5.34
C GLU A 33 7.16 3.27 -3.83
N GLU A 34 6.58 4.28 -3.18
CA GLU A 34 6.60 4.44 -1.72
C GLU A 34 5.98 3.21 -1.02
N HIS A 35 4.83 2.74 -1.53
CA HIS A 35 4.19 1.52 -1.05
C HIS A 35 5.09 0.30 -1.24
N LYS A 36 5.72 0.14 -2.40
CA LYS A 36 6.65 -0.98 -2.65
C LYS A 36 7.85 -0.94 -1.70
N ALA A 37 8.42 0.24 -1.46
CA ALA A 37 9.56 0.42 -0.56
C ALA A 37 9.17 0.08 0.88
N PHE A 38 8.06 0.61 1.38
CA PHE A 38 7.60 0.36 2.75
C PHE A 38 7.29 -1.12 3.01
N PHE A 39 6.54 -1.77 2.11
CA PHE A 39 6.19 -3.18 2.27
C PHE A 39 7.34 -4.15 1.94
N SER A 40 8.49 -3.66 1.46
CA SER A 40 9.68 -4.50 1.34
C SER A 40 10.26 -4.93 2.69
N GLU A 41 9.99 -4.16 3.75
CA GLU A 41 10.38 -4.48 5.13
C GLU A 41 9.43 -5.47 5.82
N LEU A 42 8.24 -5.73 5.26
CA LEU A 42 7.23 -6.60 5.87
C LEU A 42 7.78 -7.98 6.28
N PRO A 43 8.53 -8.72 5.43
CA PRO A 43 9.09 -10.02 5.82
C PRO A 43 10.06 -9.94 7.00
N ASN A 44 10.79 -8.82 7.12
CA ASN A 44 11.69 -8.59 8.26
C ASN A 44 10.90 -8.33 9.54
N ILE A 45 9.81 -7.57 9.46
CA ILE A 45 8.91 -7.33 10.59
C ILE A 45 8.21 -8.62 11.03
N GLU A 46 7.76 -9.45 10.08
CA GLU A 46 7.20 -10.78 10.35
C GLU A 46 8.20 -11.69 11.07
N ALA A 47 9.43 -11.76 10.58
CA ALA A 47 10.49 -12.53 11.22
C ALA A 47 10.86 -12.00 12.61
N LEU A 48 10.86 -10.68 12.82
CA LEU A 48 11.13 -10.06 14.12
C LEU A 48 9.99 -10.37 15.11
N PHE A 49 8.75 -10.31 14.65
CA PHE A 49 7.57 -10.66 15.44
C PHE A 49 7.61 -12.13 15.86
N GLU A 50 7.85 -13.04 14.92
CA GLU A 50 7.94 -14.48 15.18
C GLU A 50 9.10 -14.82 16.14
N LYS A 51 10.28 -14.20 15.96
CA LYS A 51 11.40 -14.34 16.90
C LYS A 51 11.07 -13.83 18.30
N GLY A 52 10.36 -12.70 18.41
CA GLY A 52 9.95 -12.13 19.70
C GLY A 52 8.93 -13.03 20.42
N VAL A 53 8.00 -13.62 19.66
CA VAL A 53 7.05 -14.61 20.16
C VAL A 53 7.81 -15.85 20.64
N ALA A 54 8.75 -16.39 19.85
CA ALA A 54 9.51 -17.58 20.18
C ALA A 54 10.49 -17.40 21.35
N SER A 55 11.02 -16.19 21.57
CA SER A 55 11.99 -15.90 22.64
C SER A 55 11.39 -15.74 24.04
N GLY A 56 10.07 -15.89 24.19
CA GLY A 56 9.39 -15.89 25.49
C GLY A 56 8.86 -14.53 25.97
N VAL A 57 8.89 -13.50 25.11
CA VAL A 57 8.25 -12.18 25.36
C VAL A 57 6.73 -12.32 25.57
N GLN A 58 6.14 -13.44 25.13
CA GLN A 58 4.74 -13.81 25.41
C GLN A 58 4.39 -13.77 26.90
N SER A 59 5.36 -13.97 27.79
CA SER A 59 5.14 -13.93 29.25
C SER A 59 4.81 -12.54 29.77
N GLN A 60 5.15 -11.48 29.01
CA GLN A 60 4.96 -10.07 29.40
C GLN A 60 3.81 -9.38 28.65
N ILE A 61 3.26 -10.02 27.60
CA ILE A 61 2.21 -9.46 26.76
C ILE A 61 0.97 -10.35 26.86
N PRO A 62 -0.22 -9.78 27.11
CA PRO A 62 -1.46 -10.55 27.13
C PRO A 62 -1.62 -11.37 25.83
N PRO A 63 -2.01 -12.66 25.89
CA PRO A 63 -2.16 -13.52 24.72
C PRO A 63 -3.09 -12.89 23.66
N GLN A 64 -4.14 -12.23 24.13
CA GLN A 64 -5.12 -11.54 23.29
C GLN A 64 -4.53 -10.36 22.50
N GLN A 65 -3.50 -9.67 23.04
CA GLN A 65 -2.80 -8.61 22.30
C GLN A 65 -1.87 -9.20 21.24
N LEU A 66 -1.18 -10.29 21.56
CA LEU A 66 -0.33 -11.04 20.65
C LEU A 66 -1.12 -11.57 19.45
N ASP A 67 -2.28 -12.21 19.71
CA ASP A 67 -3.16 -12.70 18.65
C ASP A 67 -3.69 -11.57 17.77
N ASN A 68 -4.07 -10.44 18.38
CA ASN A 68 -4.49 -9.27 17.61
C ASN A 68 -3.36 -8.71 16.73
N MET A 69 -2.14 -8.64 17.25
CA MET A 69 -0.97 -8.20 16.48
C MET A 69 -0.66 -9.16 15.33
N ALA A 70 -0.67 -10.46 15.59
CA ALA A 70 -0.46 -11.50 14.57
C ALA A 70 -1.51 -11.42 13.47
N ARG A 71 -2.80 -11.28 13.84
CA ARG A 71 -3.90 -11.14 12.88
C ARG A 71 -3.78 -9.89 12.03
N ARG A 72 -3.41 -8.75 12.62
CA ARG A 72 -3.19 -7.49 11.89
C ARG A 72 -2.02 -7.64 10.91
N LEU A 73 -0.92 -8.25 11.33
CA LEU A 73 0.25 -8.48 10.49
C LEU A 73 -0.08 -9.38 9.29
N GLN A 74 -0.81 -10.48 9.52
CA GLN A 74 -1.28 -11.36 8.44
C GLN A 74 -2.25 -10.67 7.47
N ASN A 75 -3.08 -9.75 7.97
CA ASN A 75 -4.04 -9.02 7.15
C ASN A 75 -3.40 -7.87 6.35
N VAL A 76 -2.28 -7.31 6.83
CA VAL A 76 -1.62 -6.16 6.20
C VAL A 76 -1.14 -6.50 4.79
N GLY A 77 -0.62 -7.72 4.56
CA GLY A 77 -0.15 -8.17 3.25
C GLY A 77 -1.26 -8.18 2.18
N PRO A 78 -2.38 -8.90 2.40
CA PRO A 78 -3.54 -8.88 1.52
C PRO A 78 -4.13 -7.48 1.30
N GLN A 79 -4.20 -6.65 2.34
CA GLN A 79 -4.70 -5.28 2.23
C GLN A 79 -3.77 -4.39 1.37
N ALA A 80 -2.46 -4.48 1.60
CA ALA A 80 -1.44 -3.82 0.79
C ALA A 80 -1.51 -4.26 -0.69
N ALA A 81 -1.73 -5.55 -0.95
CA ALA A 81 -1.92 -6.06 -2.31
C ALA A 81 -3.17 -5.46 -2.98
N ARG A 82 -4.30 -5.40 -2.27
CA ARG A 82 -5.55 -4.78 -2.77
C ARG A 82 -5.35 -3.31 -3.13
N ARG A 83 -4.71 -2.55 -2.23
CA ARG A 83 -4.37 -1.14 -2.50
C ARG A 83 -3.48 -0.99 -3.73
N ARG A 84 -2.43 -1.79 -3.84
CA ARG A 84 -1.52 -1.78 -5.00
C ARG A 84 -2.26 -2.02 -6.31
N VAL A 85 -3.20 -2.96 -6.35
CA VAL A 85 -4.03 -3.23 -7.53
C VAL A 85 -4.89 -2.02 -7.87
N ARG A 86 -5.51 -1.39 -6.88
CA ARG A 86 -6.31 -0.16 -7.07
C ARG A 86 -5.46 1.00 -7.62
N LEU A 87 -4.27 1.21 -7.08
CA LEU A 87 -3.34 2.24 -7.57
C LEU A 87 -2.96 1.99 -9.04
N LYS A 88 -2.58 0.76 -9.41
CA LYS A 88 -2.28 0.42 -10.81
C LYS A 88 -3.48 0.62 -11.74
N PHE A 89 -4.68 0.30 -11.27
CA PHE A 89 -5.89 0.54 -12.06
C PHE A 89 -6.09 2.04 -12.34
N LEU A 90 -5.88 2.91 -11.34
CA LEU A 90 -5.97 4.35 -11.51
C LEU A 90 -4.86 4.90 -12.42
N GLU A 91 -3.64 4.39 -12.30
CA GLU A 91 -2.52 4.74 -13.18
C GLU A 91 -2.87 4.46 -14.65
N HIS A 92 -3.35 3.25 -14.95
CA HIS A 92 -3.79 2.90 -16.30
C HIS A 92 -4.95 3.76 -16.78
N LYS A 93 -5.90 4.11 -15.90
CA LYS A 93 -7.00 5.01 -16.24
C LYS A 93 -6.50 6.40 -16.66
N CYS A 94 -5.54 6.96 -15.93
CA CYS A 94 -4.91 8.24 -16.29
C CYS A 94 -4.18 8.14 -17.64
N CYS A 95 -3.42 7.06 -17.88
CA CYS A 95 -2.74 6.83 -19.15
C CYS A 95 -3.71 6.73 -20.34
N LEU A 96 -4.84 6.04 -20.18
CA LEU A 96 -5.87 5.93 -21.22
C LEU A 96 -6.49 7.28 -21.56
N ILE A 97 -6.80 8.10 -20.55
CA ILE A 97 -7.38 9.44 -20.76
C ILE A 97 -6.37 10.37 -21.45
N ALA A 98 -5.09 10.33 -21.05
CA ALA A 98 -4.04 11.07 -21.73
C ALA A 98 -3.92 10.65 -23.20
N PHE A 99 -3.98 9.35 -23.48
CA PHE A 99 -3.97 8.83 -24.85
C PHE A 99 -5.19 9.28 -25.67
N LEU A 100 -6.39 9.28 -25.09
CA LEU A 100 -7.60 9.78 -25.74
C LEU A 100 -7.47 11.27 -26.10
N HIS A 101 -7.00 12.11 -25.18
CA HIS A 101 -6.77 13.53 -25.49
C HIS A 101 -5.72 13.75 -26.60
N LEU A 102 -4.64 12.95 -26.61
CA LEU A 102 -3.64 13.01 -27.66
C LEU A 102 -4.19 12.60 -29.03
N THR A 103 -5.09 11.61 -29.08
CA THR A 103 -5.70 11.17 -30.34
C THR A 103 -6.78 12.14 -30.84
N GLU A 104 -7.60 12.71 -29.95
CA GLU A 104 -8.59 13.74 -30.32
C GLU A 104 -7.92 15.02 -30.86
N SER A 105 -6.81 15.46 -30.24
CA SER A 105 -6.08 16.64 -30.70
C SER A 105 -5.46 16.43 -32.10
N LYS A 106 -4.99 15.21 -32.40
CA LYS A 106 -4.47 14.86 -33.73
C LYS A 106 -5.54 14.70 -34.81
N LEU A 107 -6.78 14.36 -34.46
CA LEU A 107 -7.89 14.20 -35.41
C LEU A 107 -8.60 15.52 -35.76
N ARG A 108 -8.44 16.55 -34.92
CA ARG A 108 -8.99 17.90 -35.14
C ARG A 108 -7.99 18.88 -35.76
N GLY A 109 -6.74 18.46 -35.96
CA GLY A 109 -5.67 19.24 -36.59
C GLY A 109 -5.54 18.98 -38.08
#